data_AF-A0A150RC74-F1
#
_entry.id   AF-A0A150RC74-F1
#
_cell.length_a   1.000
_cell.length_b   1.000
_cell.length_c   1.000
_cell.angle_alpha   90.00
_cell.angle_beta   90.00
_cell.angle_gamma   90.00
#
_symmetry.space_group_name_H-M   'P 1'
#
loop_
_entity.id
_entity.type
_entity.pdbx_description
1 polymer ?
#
loop_
_entity_poly.entity_id
_entity_poly.type
_entity_poly.pdbx_seq_one_letter_code
_entity_poly.pdbx_strand_id
1 'polypeptide(L)'
;MIAEDLTASAARGAWDVIVAGDIFYERAMVDRMLPWLRRQAAGPADVLVGDPGRAYCPSEGVEELARCLVPTSLDLEGRETREARVLRLLPLPGGAAVDSTHDGE
;
A
#
# COMPACT_ATOMS: atom_id res chain seq x y z
N MET A 1 -25.18 5.56 0.02
CA MET A 1 -24.17 6.54 -0.41
C MET A 1 -22.98 5.75 -0.92
N ILE A 2 -22.69 5.78 -2.22
CA ILE A 2 -21.49 5.13 -2.75
C ILE A 2 -20.33 6.05 -2.38
N ALA A 3 -19.39 5.54 -1.58
CA ALA A 3 -18.17 6.27 -1.25
C ALA A 3 -17.37 6.52 -2.53
N GLU A 4 -16.73 7.69 -2.61
CA GLU A 4 -15.87 8.05 -3.72
C GLU A 4 -14.73 7.04 -3.89
N ASP A 5 -14.36 6.76 -5.14
CA ASP A 5 -13.19 5.95 -5.45
C ASP A 5 -11.91 6.73 -5.17
N LEU A 6 -11.33 6.52 -3.99
CA LEU A 6 -10.10 7.17 -3.58
C LEU A 6 -8.93 6.86 -4.51
N THR A 7 -8.90 5.69 -5.15
CA THR A 7 -7.76 5.28 -6.01
C THR A 7 -7.66 6.12 -7.29
N ALA A 8 -8.77 6.72 -7.71
CA ALA A 8 -8.85 7.66 -8.82
C ALA A 8 -8.49 9.10 -8.41
N SER A 9 -8.43 9.40 -7.10
CA SER A 9 -8.12 10.74 -6.61
C SER A 9 -6.62 11.06 -6.69
N ALA A 10 -6.33 12.33 -7.00
CA ALA A 10 -5.01 12.92 -6.94
C ALA A 10 -4.72 13.63 -5.61
N ALA A 11 -5.70 13.72 -4.71
CA ALA A 11 -5.54 14.40 -3.43
C ALA A 11 -4.48 13.71 -2.55
N ARG A 12 -3.69 14.52 -1.86
CA ARG A 12 -2.59 14.11 -0.98
C ARG A 12 -2.64 14.92 0.30
N GLY A 13 -2.08 14.37 1.38
CA GLY A 13 -2.06 15.04 2.68
C GLY A 13 -3.41 15.05 3.40
N ALA A 14 -4.38 14.26 2.93
CA ALA A 14 -5.64 14.03 3.65
C ALA A 14 -5.48 13.03 4.81
N TRP A 15 -4.35 12.30 4.85
CA TRP A 15 -4.09 11.25 5.82
C TRP A 15 -2.66 11.34 6.33
N ASP A 16 -2.47 11.08 7.62
CA ASP A 16 -1.15 10.93 8.23
C ASP A 16 -0.63 9.49 8.10
N VAL A 17 -1.53 8.50 8.10
CA VAL A 17 -1.20 7.07 8.01
C VAL A 17 -2.22 6.36 7.13
N ILE A 18 -1.74 5.48 6.24
CA ILE A 18 -2.55 4.57 5.43
C ILE A 18 -2.09 3.15 5.72
N VAL A 19 -3.02 2.27 6.11
CA VAL A 19 -2.74 0.84 6.34
C VAL A 19 -3.55 0.02 5.35
N ALA A 20 -2.89 -0.87 4.61
CA ALA A 20 -3.54 -1.78 3.66
C ALA A 20 -3.14 -3.24 3.93
N GLY A 21 -4.13 -4.08 4.22
CA GLY A 21 -3.92 -5.52 4.44
C GLY A 21 -4.24 -6.34 3.21
N ASP A 22 -3.37 -7.31 2.89
CA ASP A 22 -3.60 -8.33 1.88
C ASP A 22 -4.04 -7.80 0.51
N ILE A 23 -3.41 -6.73 0.01
CA ILE A 23 -3.74 -6.13 -1.29
C ILE A 23 -3.02 -6.80 -2.46
N PHE A 24 -2.02 -7.63 -2.17
CA PHE A 24 -1.11 -8.23 -3.15
C PHE A 24 -1.57 -9.62 -3.64
N TYR A 25 -2.80 -10.04 -3.35
CA TYR A 25 -3.29 -11.37 -3.70
C TYR A 25 -3.64 -11.52 -5.19
N GLU A 26 -4.08 -10.44 -5.84
CA GLU A 26 -4.54 -10.45 -7.24
C GLU A 26 -3.93 -9.29 -8.03
N ARG A 27 -3.44 -9.58 -9.24
CA ARG A 27 -2.77 -8.59 -10.10
C ARG A 27 -3.64 -7.37 -10.38
N ALA A 28 -4.91 -7.55 -10.72
CA ALA A 28 -5.82 -6.44 -11.02
C ALA A 28 -6.02 -5.50 -9.82
N MET A 29 -6.03 -6.06 -8.61
CA MET A 29 -6.07 -5.27 -7.38
C MET A 29 -4.79 -4.45 -7.20
N VAL A 30 -3.63 -5.10 -7.36
CA VAL A 30 -2.31 -4.45 -7.23
C VAL A 30 -2.13 -3.33 -8.24
N ASP A 31 -2.47 -3.57 -9.50
CA ASP A 31 -2.33 -2.61 -10.59
C ASP A 31 -3.13 -1.32 -10.33
N ARG A 32 -4.24 -1.43 -9.60
CA ARG A 32 -5.06 -0.29 -9.18
C ARG A 32 -4.54 0.37 -7.90
N MET A 33 -4.23 -0.42 -6.86
CA MET A 33 -3.92 0.11 -5.53
C MET A 33 -2.50 0.62 -5.40
N LEU A 34 -1.51 -0.11 -5.91
CA LEU A 34 -0.10 0.18 -5.67
C LEU A 34 0.34 1.55 -6.22
N PRO A 35 -0.07 1.99 -7.42
CA PRO A 35 0.26 3.32 -7.91
C PRO A 35 -0.30 4.43 -7.02
N TRP A 36 -1.54 4.27 -6.54
CA TRP A 36 -2.15 5.24 -5.66
C TRP A 36 -1.44 5.30 -4.30
N LEU A 37 -1.18 4.15 -3.69
CA LEU A 37 -0.46 4.05 -2.42
C LEU A 37 0.95 4.67 -2.50
N ARG A 38 1.68 4.44 -3.59
CA ARG A 38 3.00 5.07 -3.81
C ARG A 38 2.91 6.59 -3.96
N ARG A 39 1.86 7.12 -4.59
CA ARG A 39 1.63 8.58 -4.64
C ARG A 39 1.38 9.16 -3.26
N GLN A 40 0.66 8.44 -2.39
CA GLN A 40 0.45 8.85 -1.00
C GLN A 40 1.74 8.76 -0.19
N ALA A 41 2.55 7.72 -0.40
CA ALA A 41 3.86 7.54 0.27
C ALA A 41 4.88 8.61 -0.10
N ALA A 42 4.77 9.24 -1.27
CA ALA A 42 5.57 10.42 -1.60
C ALA A 42 5.21 11.67 -0.77
N GLY A 43 4.17 11.60 0.05
CA GLY A 43 3.54 12.73 0.74
C GLY A 43 3.85 12.70 2.22
N PRO A 44 3.08 13.41 3.06
CA PRO A 44 3.27 13.34 4.51
C PRO A 44 2.76 12.02 5.11
N ALA A 45 2.08 11.17 4.32
CA ALA A 45 1.45 9.96 4.82
C ALA A 45 2.45 8.80 4.95
N ASP A 46 2.45 8.15 6.11
CA ASP A 46 3.07 6.84 6.30
C ASP A 46 2.20 5.75 5.69
N VAL A 47 2.71 5.03 4.68
CA VAL A 47 1.96 3.98 4.00
C VAL A 47 2.49 2.60 4.37
N LEU A 48 1.69 1.85 5.13
CA LEU A 48 2.02 0.53 5.66
C LEU A 48 1.19 -0.55 4.98
N VAL A 49 1.84 -1.65 4.59
CA VAL A 49 1.19 -2.80 3.98
C VAL A 49 1.51 -4.09 4.73
N GLY A 50 0.47 -4.88 4.99
CA GLY A 50 0.60 -6.22 5.52
C GLY A 50 0.66 -7.24 4.39
N ASP A 51 1.73 -8.03 4.34
CA ASP A 51 1.93 -9.06 3.30
C ASP A 51 2.30 -10.42 3.90
N PRO A 52 1.47 -11.46 3.70
CA PRO A 52 1.76 -12.83 4.12
C PRO A 52 2.51 -13.65 3.05
N GLY A 53 3.37 -12.99 2.26
CA GLY A 53 4.14 -13.61 1.19
C GLY A 53 3.37 -13.75 -0.13
N ARG A 54 2.60 -12.75 -0.54
CA ARG A 54 1.83 -12.82 -1.80
C ARG A 54 2.71 -12.60 -3.03
N ALA A 55 2.35 -13.26 -4.12
CA ALA A 55 3.11 -13.28 -5.38
C ALA A 55 3.31 -11.90 -6.02
N TYR A 56 2.41 -10.94 -5.77
CA TYR A 56 2.47 -9.60 -6.35
C TYR A 56 2.97 -8.52 -5.37
N CYS A 57 3.51 -8.92 -4.22
CA CYS A 57 4.18 -7.99 -3.32
C CYS A 57 5.43 -7.42 -4.00
N PRO A 58 5.64 -6.10 -4.03
CA PRO A 58 6.80 -5.49 -4.68
C PRO A 58 8.10 -5.89 -3.98
N SER A 59 9.15 -6.15 -4.78
CA SER A 59 10.51 -6.44 -4.29
C SER A 59 11.35 -5.18 -4.04
N GLU A 60 10.93 -4.04 -4.60
CA GLU A 60 11.64 -2.75 -4.53
C GLU A 60 10.70 -1.63 -4.08
N GLY A 61 11.28 -0.55 -3.57
CA GLY A 61 10.50 0.58 -3.05
C GLY A 61 9.67 0.20 -1.84
N VAL A 62 10.22 -0.69 -1.00
CA VAL A 62 9.65 -1.11 0.27
C VAL A 62 10.74 -1.22 1.33
N GLU A 63 10.38 -0.92 2.57
CA GLU A 63 11.20 -1.15 3.75
C GLU A 63 10.45 -2.12 4.68
N GLU A 64 11.06 -3.23 5.07
CA GLU A 64 10.46 -4.15 6.03
C GLU A 64 10.58 -3.61 7.46
N LEU A 65 9.45 -3.37 8.11
CA LEU A 65 9.40 -2.85 9.47
C LEU A 65 9.26 -3.95 10.52
N ALA A 66 8.56 -5.03 10.18
CA ALA A 66 8.35 -6.14 11.09
C ALA A 66 8.05 -7.44 10.35
N ARG A 67 8.35 -8.55 11.03
CA ARG A 67 7.97 -9.90 10.62
C ARG A 67 7.35 -10.61 11.81
N CYS A 68 6.17 -11.18 11.58
CA CYS A 68 5.31 -11.73 12.61
C CYS A 68 4.88 -13.15 12.22
N LEU A 69 4.85 -14.06 13.18
CA LEU A 69 4.16 -15.33 13.05
C LEU A 69 2.74 -15.15 13.57
N VAL A 70 1.76 -15.20 12.66
CA VAL A 70 0.34 -15.01 12.97
C VAL A 70 -0.29 -16.39 13.15
N PRO A 71 -0.92 -16.69 14.31
CA PRO A 71 -1.67 -17.92 14.50
C PRO A 71 -2.81 -18.03 13.47
N THR A 72 -2.96 -19.20 12.87
CA THR A 72 -4.02 -19.49 11.91
C THR A 72 -4.82 -20.72 12.35
N SER A 73 -6.04 -20.86 11.85
CA SER A 73 -6.82 -22.08 12.09
C SER A 73 -6.29 -23.23 11.22
N LEU A 74 -5.91 -24.34 11.87
CA LEU A 74 -5.54 -25.59 11.19
C LEU A 74 -6.64 -26.05 10.22
N ASP A 75 -7.90 -25.93 10.62
CA ASP A 75 -9.05 -26.41 9.85
C ASP A 75 -9.30 -25.59 8.57
N LEU A 76 -8.94 -24.30 8.58
CA LEU A 76 -9.20 -23.39 7.46
C LEU A 76 -7.97 -23.15 6.56
N GLU A 77 -6.77 -23.12 7.14
CA GLU A 77 -5.54 -22.76 6.44
C GLU A 77 -4.52 -23.90 6.31
N GLY A 78 -4.76 -25.04 6.95
CA GLY A 78 -3.88 -26.21 6.89
C GLY A 78 -2.53 -26.04 7.59
N ARG A 79 -2.37 -24.98 8.39
CA ARG A 79 -1.16 -24.66 9.17
C ARG A 79 -1.52 -23.94 10.46
N GLU A 80 -0.71 -24.12 11.50
CA GLU A 80 -0.90 -23.50 12.81
C GLU A 80 -0.49 -22.03 12.85
N THR A 81 0.48 -21.67 12.01
CA THR A 81 0.98 -20.30 11.92
C THR A 81 1.27 -19.92 10.48
N ARG A 82 1.11 -18.64 10.17
CA ARG A 82 1.52 -18.04 8.90
C ARG A 82 2.44 -16.86 9.16
N GLU A 83 3.54 -16.81 8.43
CA GLU A 83 4.40 -15.63 8.45
C GLU A 83 3.75 -14.47 7.70
N ALA A 84 3.77 -13.29 8.31
CA ALA A 84 3.37 -12.03 7.70
C ALA A 84 4.41 -10.96 7.98
N ARG A 85 4.58 -10.07 7.01
CA ARG A 85 5.46 -8.90 7.11
C ARG A 85 4.64 -7.63 7.15
N VAL A 86 5.16 -6.64 7.86
CA VAL A 86 4.71 -5.25 7.76
C VAL A 86 5.78 -4.51 6.97
N LEU A 87 5.38 -3.95 5.83
CA LEU A 87 6.26 -3.19 4.96
C LEU A 87 5.80 -1.74 4.91
N ARG A 88 6.73 -0.80 4.90
CA ARG A 88 6.51 0.59 4.53
C ARG A 88 6.73 0.73 3.04
N LEU A 89 5.77 1.30 2.32
CA LEU A 89 5.97 1.66 0.92
C LEU A 89 6.82 2.92 0.84
N LEU A 90 7.84 2.88 0.00
CA LEU A 90 8.70 4.03 -0.28
C LEU A 90 8.26 4.69 -1.60
N PRO A 91 8.46 6.01 -1.73
CA PRO A 91 8.33 6.68 -3.02
C PRO A 91 9.30 6.05 -4.03
N LEU A 92 8.86 5.83 -5.26
CA LEU A 92 9.81 5.49 -6.32
C LEU A 92 10.54 6.76 -6.78
N PRO A 93 11.88 6.69 -7.00
CA PRO A 93 12.61 7.79 -7.63
C PRO A 93 12.04 8.04 -9.04
N GLY A 94 11.52 9.25 -9.28
CA GLY A 94 10.99 9.67 -10.60
C GLY A 94 9.59 10.27 -10.61
N GLY A 95 8.87 10.28 -9.48
CA GLY A 95 7.54 10.90 -9.38
C GLY A 95 7.59 12.31 -8.77
N ALA A 96 8.30 13.26 -9.38
CA ALA A 96 8.12 14.66 -9.01
C ALA A 96 6.68 15.07 -9.33
N ALA A 97 5.97 15.58 -8.33
CA ALA A 97 4.67 16.20 -8.52
C ALA A 97 4.82 17.33 -9.53
N VAL A 98 4.14 17.21 -10.67
CA VAL A 98 3.77 18.39 -11.45
C VAL A 98 2.74 19.14 -10.61
N ASP A 99 3.24 20.01 -9.74
CA ASP A 99 2.41 21.02 -9.10
C ASP A 99 2.03 22.01 -10.20
N SER A 100 0.82 21.86 -10.72
CA SER A 100 0.25 22.83 -11.63
C SER A 100 -0.10 24.06 -10.81
N THR A 101 0.86 24.95 -10.63
CA THR A 101 0.64 26.28 -10.08
C THR A 101 -0.45 26.95 -10.92
N HIS A 102 -1.57 27.24 -10.26
CA HIS A 102 -2.64 28.04 -10.81
C HIS A 102 -2.23 29.51 -10.70
N ASP A 103 -1.51 30.02 -11.70
CA ASP A 103 -1.41 31.45 -11.98
C ASP A 103 -2.36 31.72 -13.16
N GLY A 104 -3.42 32.51 -13.10
CA GLY A 104 -3.70 33.59 -12.16
C GLY A 104 -3.35 34.98 -12.72
N GLU A 105 -3.55 35.23 -14.03
CA GLU A 105 -4.03 36.53 -14.57
C GLU A 105 -4.50 36.40 -16.03
#